data_AF-A0AAP0WS95-F1
#
_entry.id   AF-A0AAP0WS95-F1
#
_cell.length_a   1.000
_cell.length_b   1.000
_cell.length_c   1.000
_cell.angle_alpha   90.00
_cell.angle_beta   90.00
_cell.angle_gamma   90.00
#
_symmetry.space_group_name_H-M   'P 1'
#
loop_
_entity.id
_entity.type
_entity.pdbx_description
1 polymer ?
#
loop_
_entity_poly.entity_id
_entity_poly.type
_entity_poly.pdbx_seq_one_letter_code
_entity_poly.pdbx_strand_id
1 'polypeptide(L)'
;MLFIEQLESVLQGNETSISHDELILRSRDQSVSDYVVMFFRFVTSGEIRKRSEFFEPFILGLTNSTVEQFCKSSVEPMGEESDHVHITALSDALGVPIRVVYLDRSSCDTGGVSVNHHDFIPATGDLPSATDGSSETINPVITLLYRPGHYDILYRK
;
A
#
# COMPACT_ATOMS: atom_id res chain seq x y z
N MET A 1 -13.16 15.64 4.09
CA MET A 1 -12.43 14.86 3.06
C MET A 1 -12.96 13.44 3.20
N LEU A 2 -13.55 12.87 2.16
CA LEU A 2 -14.33 11.64 2.26
C LEU A 2 -13.58 10.48 2.96
N PHE A 3 -12.28 10.31 2.69
CA PHE A 3 -11.48 9.30 3.39
C PHE A 3 -11.40 9.53 4.92
N ILE A 4 -11.21 10.77 5.37
CA ILE A 4 -11.14 11.10 6.81
C ILE A 4 -12.50 10.84 7.47
N GLU A 5 -13.60 11.20 6.80
CA GLU A 5 -14.95 10.94 7.30
C GLU A 5 -15.22 9.42 7.42
N GLN A 6 -14.76 8.62 6.44
CA GLN A 6 -14.83 7.17 6.51
C GLN A 6 -13.96 6.60 7.64
N LEU A 7 -12.76 7.15 7.84
CA LEU A 7 -11.86 6.76 8.94
C LEU A 7 -12.46 7.07 10.31
N GLU A 8 -13.05 8.25 10.49
CA GLU A 8 -13.75 8.62 11.73
C GLU A 8 -14.97 7.74 11.98
N SER A 9 -15.69 7.37 10.91
CA SER A 9 -16.88 6.50 11.00
C SER A 9 -16.55 5.08 11.48
N VAL A 10 -15.35 4.55 11.20
CA VAL A 10 -14.97 3.20 11.66
C VAL A 10 -14.47 3.14 13.10
N LEU A 11 -14.17 4.29 13.71
CA LEU A 11 -13.76 4.35 15.12
C LEU A 11 -14.97 4.11 16.02
N GLN A 12 -14.90 3.08 16.86
CA GLN A 12 -15.98 2.75 17.79
C GLN A 12 -16.10 3.80 18.90
N GLY A 13 -17.35 4.12 19.29
CA GLY A 13 -17.62 5.00 20.43
C GLY A 13 -18.07 6.43 20.08
N ASN A 14 -18.28 6.75 18.80
CA ASN A 14 -18.93 7.98 18.37
C ASN A 14 -20.36 7.73 17.85
N GLU A 15 -21.19 8.78 17.80
CA GLU A 15 -22.58 8.71 17.29
C GLU A 15 -22.64 8.35 15.80
N THR A 16 -21.55 8.56 15.06
CA THR A 16 -21.43 8.33 13.62
C THR A 16 -20.81 6.97 13.29
N SER A 17 -20.65 6.09 14.27
CA SER A 17 -19.91 4.84 14.08
C SER A 17 -20.67 3.89 13.17
N ILE A 18 -19.95 3.25 12.24
CA ILE A 18 -20.53 2.30 11.30
C ILE A 18 -20.16 0.86 11.66
N SER A 19 -21.06 -0.06 11.34
CA SER A 19 -20.81 -1.49 11.50
C SER A 19 -19.86 -2.00 10.40
N HIS A 20 -19.36 -3.22 10.59
CA HIS A 20 -18.58 -3.91 9.56
C HIS A 20 -19.35 -4.09 8.24
N ASP A 21 -20.65 -4.43 8.31
CA ASP A 21 -21.50 -4.61 7.13
C ASP A 21 -21.69 -3.29 6.36
N GLU A 22 -21.87 -2.18 7.09
CA GLU A 22 -22.00 -0.85 6.49
C GLU A 22 -20.67 -0.41 5.85
N LEU A 23 -19.53 -0.71 6.47
CA LEU A 23 -18.22 -0.47 5.87
C LEU A 23 -18.09 -1.20 4.52
N ILE A 24 -18.48 -2.49 4.46
CA ILE A 24 -18.47 -3.26 3.21
C ILE A 24 -19.40 -2.63 2.18
N LEU A 25 -20.61 -2.18 2.58
CA LEU A 25 -21.56 -1.55 1.68
C LEU A 25 -20.97 -0.26 1.07
N ARG A 26 -20.37 0.60 1.90
CA ARG A 26 -19.71 1.82 1.44
C ARG A 26 -18.49 1.54 0.55
N SER A 27 -17.71 0.51 0.85
CA SER A 27 -16.60 0.07 0.00
C SER A 27 -17.06 -0.51 -1.34
N ARG A 28 -18.34 -0.87 -1.48
CA ARG A 28 -18.95 -1.32 -2.75
C ARG A 28 -19.69 -0.21 -3.48
N ASP A 29 -19.91 0.94 -2.85
CA ASP A 29 -20.41 2.11 -3.54
C ASP A 29 -19.30 2.67 -4.44
N GLN A 30 -19.57 2.74 -5.74
CA GLN A 30 -18.59 3.15 -6.75
C GLN A 30 -18.02 4.53 -6.43
N SER A 31 -18.87 5.49 -6.06
CA SER A 31 -18.43 6.86 -5.81
C SER A 31 -17.53 6.93 -4.58
N VAL A 32 -17.96 6.34 -3.46
CA VAL A 32 -17.20 6.35 -2.21
C VAL A 32 -15.87 5.61 -2.38
N SER A 33 -15.89 4.43 -2.98
CA SER A 33 -14.71 3.63 -3.23
C SER A 33 -13.72 4.36 -4.15
N ASP A 34 -14.19 4.90 -5.28
CA ASP A 34 -13.31 5.58 -6.24
C ASP A 34 -12.68 6.84 -5.65
N TYR A 35 -13.42 7.60 -4.82
CA TYR A 35 -12.87 8.76 -4.13
C TYR A 35 -11.76 8.38 -3.13
N VAL A 36 -11.92 7.27 -2.40
CA VAL A 36 -10.88 6.76 -1.49
C VAL A 36 -9.66 6.29 -2.27
N VAL A 37 -9.85 5.58 -3.39
CA VAL A 37 -8.75 5.17 -4.28
C VAL A 37 -8.02 6.38 -4.83
N MET A 38 -8.75 7.39 -5.32
CA MET A 38 -8.17 8.62 -5.85
C MET A 38 -7.38 9.38 -4.77
N PHE A 39 -7.89 9.43 -3.54
CA PHE A 39 -7.15 9.99 -2.41
C PHE A 39 -5.78 9.31 -2.24
N PHE A 40 -5.75 7.98 -2.19
CA PHE A 40 -4.48 7.26 -2.05
C PHE A 40 -3.56 7.45 -3.26
N ARG A 41 -4.09 7.54 -4.48
CA ARG A 41 -3.28 7.89 -5.67
C ARG A 41 -2.58 9.25 -5.53
N PHE A 42 -3.28 10.26 -5.01
CA PHE A 42 -2.68 11.57 -4.77
C PHE A 42 -1.67 11.57 -3.62
N VAL A 43 -1.92 10.82 -2.55
CA VAL A 43 -0.94 10.63 -1.46
C VAL A 43 0.34 10.00 -2.01
N THR A 44 0.22 8.92 -2.78
CA THR A 44 1.34 8.24 -3.45
C THR A 44 2.10 9.19 -4.38
N SER A 45 1.39 9.93 -5.26
CA SER A 45 2.02 10.91 -6.16
C SER A 45 2.78 12.00 -5.40
N GLY A 46 2.18 12.51 -4.31
CA GLY A 46 2.79 13.51 -3.44
C GLY A 46 4.08 13.01 -2.79
N GLU A 47 4.07 11.78 -2.26
CA GLU A 47 5.25 11.21 -1.61
C GLU A 47 6.37 10.89 -2.60
N ILE A 48 6.03 10.38 -3.80
CA ILE A 48 6.99 10.14 -4.87
C ILE A 48 7.68 11.46 -5.28
N ARG A 49 6.90 12.53 -5.47
CA ARG A 49 7.44 13.85 -5.84
C ARG A 49 8.28 14.48 -4.72
N LYS A 50 7.84 14.33 -3.47
CA LYS A 50 8.55 14.85 -2.29
C LYS A 50 9.94 14.20 -2.12
N ARG A 51 10.07 12.91 -2.47
CA ARG A 51 11.35 12.18 -2.45
C ARG A 51 11.81 11.82 -3.86
N SER A 52 11.73 12.77 -4.79
CA SER A 52 12.03 12.53 -6.21
C SER A 52 13.41 11.92 -6.43
N GLU A 53 14.45 12.43 -5.76
CA GLU A 53 15.83 11.93 -5.89
C GLU A 53 15.97 10.45 -5.51
N PHE A 54 15.18 10.00 -4.53
CA PHE A 54 15.14 8.60 -4.13
C PHE A 54 14.42 7.73 -5.16
N PHE A 55 13.27 8.18 -5.68
CA PHE A 55 12.45 7.38 -6.60
C PHE A 55 12.92 7.42 -8.07
N GLU A 56 13.62 8.48 -8.48
CA GLU A 56 14.07 8.71 -9.84
C GLU A 56 14.81 7.52 -10.49
N PRO A 57 15.83 6.91 -9.86
CA PRO A 57 16.53 5.77 -10.49
C PRO A 57 15.63 4.57 -10.73
N PHE A 58 14.65 4.31 -9.85
CA PHE A 58 13.70 3.22 -10.01
C PHE A 58 12.69 3.50 -11.12
N ILE A 59 12.16 4.73 -11.17
CA ILE A 59 11.22 5.16 -12.21
C ILE A 59 11.89 5.15 -13.58
N LEU A 60 13.12 5.64 -13.68
CA LEU A 60 13.90 5.61 -14.92
C LEU A 60 14.11 4.17 -15.40
N GLY A 61 14.42 3.24 -14.50
CA GLY A 61 14.58 1.82 -14.83
C GLY A 61 13.29 1.12 -15.27
N LEU A 62 12.13 1.56 -14.77
CA LEU A 62 10.82 0.97 -15.08
C LEU A 62 10.23 1.49 -16.40
N THR A 63 10.23 2.82 -16.60
CA THR A 63 9.47 3.48 -17.67
C THR A 63 10.31 4.39 -18.55
N ASN A 64 11.59 4.59 -18.24
CA ASN A 64 12.48 5.55 -18.93
C ASN A 64 11.86 6.97 -19.01
N SER A 65 11.16 7.39 -17.96
CA SER A 65 10.48 8.68 -17.86
C SER A 65 10.91 9.45 -16.61
N THR A 66 10.58 10.75 -16.54
CA THR A 66 10.84 11.54 -15.34
C THR A 66 9.84 11.21 -14.23
N VAL A 67 10.18 11.54 -12.98
CA VAL A 67 9.27 11.41 -11.82
C VAL A 67 7.94 12.12 -12.06
N GLU A 68 7.97 13.34 -12.62
CA GLU A 68 6.75 14.09 -12.89
C GLU A 68 5.86 13.40 -13.94
N GLN A 69 6.46 12.91 -15.02
CA GLN A 69 5.75 12.18 -16.07
C GLN A 69 5.13 10.90 -15.51
N PHE A 70 5.91 10.10 -14.77
CA PHE A 70 5.43 8.88 -14.13
C PHE A 70 4.24 9.13 -13.21
N CYS A 71 4.30 10.16 -12.36
CA CYS A 71 3.18 10.51 -11.49
C CYS A 71 1.90 10.85 -12.29
N LYS A 72 2.03 11.63 -13.37
CA LYS A 72 0.87 12.05 -14.17
C LYS A 72 0.30 10.94 -15.05
N SER A 73 1.13 10.01 -15.51
CA SER A 73 0.69 8.94 -16.43
C SER A 73 0.28 7.65 -15.73
N SER A 74 0.90 7.33 -14.59
CA SER A 74 0.86 5.97 -14.03
C SER A 74 0.52 5.92 -12.54
N VAL A 75 0.41 7.07 -11.86
CA VAL A 75 0.04 7.13 -10.43
C VAL A 75 -1.31 7.80 -10.24
N GLU A 76 -1.46 9.04 -10.72
CA GLU A 76 -2.66 9.87 -10.54
C GLU A 76 -3.91 9.35 -11.28
N PRO A 77 -3.81 8.85 -12.53
CA PRO A 77 -5.00 8.38 -13.25
C PRO A 77 -5.63 7.15 -12.61
N MET A 78 -6.96 7.10 -12.63
CA MET A 78 -7.72 5.91 -12.23
C MET A 78 -7.51 4.78 -13.25
N GLY A 79 -7.46 3.54 -12.78
CA GLY A 79 -7.33 2.34 -13.64
C GLY A 79 -5.89 1.93 -13.94
N GLU A 80 -4.89 2.76 -13.62
CA GLU A 80 -3.48 2.39 -13.77
C GLU A 80 -3.01 1.41 -12.69
N GLU A 81 -2.25 0.40 -13.08
CA GLU A 81 -1.76 -0.63 -12.16
C GLU A 81 -0.71 -0.07 -11.17
N SER A 82 -0.70 -0.63 -9.96
CA SER A 82 0.26 -0.30 -8.90
C SER A 82 1.34 -1.37 -8.80
N ASP A 83 2.59 -0.93 -8.72
CA ASP A 83 3.76 -1.79 -8.55
C ASP A 83 4.56 -1.36 -7.29
N HIS A 84 5.76 -1.90 -7.13
CA HIS A 84 6.64 -1.71 -5.99
C HIS A 84 6.85 -0.23 -5.61
N VAL A 85 6.99 0.65 -6.60
CA VAL A 85 7.15 2.10 -6.36
C VAL A 85 5.92 2.68 -5.66
N HIS A 86 4.71 2.33 -6.11
CA HIS A 86 3.46 2.81 -5.52
C HIS A 86 3.27 2.31 -4.09
N ILE A 87 3.53 1.02 -3.84
CA ILE A 87 3.36 0.42 -2.52
C ILE A 87 4.35 1.01 -1.52
N THR A 88 5.61 1.18 -1.93
CA THR A 88 6.66 1.80 -1.10
C THR A 88 6.27 3.23 -0.72
N ALA A 89 5.91 4.05 -1.70
CA ALA A 89 5.54 5.45 -1.45
C ALA A 89 4.29 5.57 -0.57
N LEU A 90 3.26 4.74 -0.81
CA LEU A 90 2.03 4.77 0.01
C LEU A 90 2.29 4.30 1.45
N SER A 91 3.05 3.22 1.62
CA SER A 91 3.46 2.69 2.93
C SER A 91 4.22 3.75 3.74
N ASP A 92 5.21 4.39 3.12
CA ASP A 92 6.00 5.45 3.75
C ASP A 92 5.16 6.69 4.08
N ALA A 93 4.27 7.10 3.18
CA ALA A 93 3.43 8.28 3.37
C ALA A 93 2.42 8.11 4.52
N LEU A 94 1.86 6.91 4.67
CA LEU A 94 0.87 6.60 5.69
C LEU A 94 1.49 6.08 7.00
N GLY A 95 2.75 5.65 6.99
CA GLY A 95 3.36 4.98 8.13
C GLY A 95 2.77 3.59 8.41
N VAL A 96 2.19 2.93 7.41
CA VAL A 96 1.50 1.64 7.56
C VAL A 96 2.29 0.53 6.85
N PRO A 97 2.80 -0.48 7.58
CA PRO A 97 3.55 -1.57 6.99
C PRO A 97 2.63 -2.55 6.23
N ILE A 98 3.06 -2.94 5.02
CA ILE A 98 2.31 -3.82 4.10
C ILE A 98 3.16 -5.03 3.73
N ARG A 99 2.62 -6.24 3.85
CA ARG A 99 3.20 -7.47 3.29
C ARG A 99 2.53 -7.80 1.97
N VAL A 100 3.31 -8.08 0.93
CA VAL A 100 2.82 -8.63 -0.34
C VAL A 100 3.34 -10.04 -0.51
N VAL A 101 2.42 -11.00 -0.63
CA VAL A 101 2.70 -12.41 -0.87
C VAL A 101 2.55 -12.69 -2.36
N TYR A 102 3.60 -13.19 -3.00
CA TYR A 102 3.63 -13.43 -4.44
C TYR A 102 3.20 -14.86 -4.75
N LEU A 103 2.09 -15.00 -5.50
CA LEU A 103 1.66 -16.28 -6.04
C LEU A 103 2.21 -16.43 -7.45
N ASP A 104 3.49 -16.77 -7.56
CA ASP A 104 4.12 -17.12 -8.81
C ASP A 104 4.40 -18.63 -8.90
N ARG A 105 4.83 -19.08 -10.09
CA ARG A 105 5.24 -20.47 -10.32
C ARG A 105 6.71 -20.68 -9.97
N SER A 106 7.31 -19.88 -9.08
CA SER A 106 8.71 -20.08 -8.72
C SER A 106 8.86 -21.40 -7.95
N SER A 107 9.19 -22.46 -8.68
CA SER A 107 9.62 -23.72 -8.10
C SER A 107 11.02 -23.50 -7.52
N CYS A 108 11.13 -23.31 -6.21
CA CYS A 108 12.40 -23.63 -5.56
C CYS A 108 12.62 -25.15 -5.72
N ASP A 109 13.77 -25.54 -6.25
CA ASP A 109 14.21 -26.92 -6.50
C ASP A 109 14.30 -27.80 -5.24
N THR A 110 13.90 -27.29 -4.08
CA THR A 110 13.93 -27.93 -2.77
C THR A 110 12.55 -28.43 -2.32
N GLY A 111 11.88 -29.26 -3.14
CA GLY A 111 10.85 -30.22 -2.71
C GLY A 111 9.63 -29.71 -1.91
N GLY A 112 9.44 -28.39 -1.78
CA GLY A 112 8.42 -27.76 -0.97
C GLY A 112 7.88 -26.51 -1.64
N VAL A 113 6.56 -26.35 -1.63
CA VAL A 113 5.89 -25.14 -2.12
C VAL A 113 6.04 -24.05 -1.05
N SER A 114 7.10 -23.24 -1.13
CA SER A 114 7.25 -22.03 -0.30
C SER A 114 6.75 -20.81 -1.07
N VAL A 115 5.88 -20.01 -0.46
CA VAL A 115 5.35 -18.78 -1.07
C VAL A 115 6.24 -17.60 -0.68
N ASN A 116 6.78 -16.90 -1.67
CA ASN A 116 7.62 -15.72 -1.46
C ASN A 116 6.78 -14.52 -0.98
N HIS A 117 7.36 -13.66 -0.16
CA HIS A 117 6.74 -12.40 0.25
C HIS A 117 7.75 -11.27 0.34
N HIS A 118 7.25 -10.03 0.23
CA HIS A 118 8.01 -8.81 0.41
C HIS A 118 7.31 -7.91 1.44
N ASP A 119 8.08 -7.36 2.37
CA ASP A 119 7.59 -6.46 3.40
C ASP A 119 8.00 -5.02 3.08
N PHE A 120 7.00 -4.15 2.97
CA PHE A 120 7.16 -2.72 2.81
C PHE A 120 7.03 -2.09 4.20
N ILE A 121 8.17 -1.72 4.78
CA ILE A 121 8.24 -1.15 6.13
C ILE A 121 8.51 0.36 6.01
N PRO A 122 7.66 1.23 6.59
CA PRO A 122 7.81 2.67 6.50
C PRO A 122 9.16 3.16 7.03
N ALA A 123 9.83 4.05 6.29
CA ALA A 123 11.12 4.62 6.70
C ALA A 123 11.02 5.65 7.85
N THR A 124 9.84 6.21 8.09
CA THR A 124 9.60 7.40 8.94
C THR A 124 8.76 7.14 10.19
N GLY A 125 8.40 5.88 10.46
CA GLY A 125 7.72 5.57 11.72
C GLY A 125 8.64 5.84 12.90
N ASP A 126 8.14 6.52 13.94
CA ASP A 126 8.69 6.46 15.31
C ASP A 126 8.60 5.01 15.81
N LEU A 127 9.41 4.17 15.22
CA LEU A 127 9.69 2.82 15.66
C LEU A 127 10.69 2.97 16.79
N PRO A 128 10.58 2.16 17.87
CA PRO A 128 11.54 2.23 18.96
C PRO A 128 12.93 2.16 18.33
N SER A 129 13.67 3.27 18.51
CA SER A 129 15.05 3.38 18.08
C SER A 129 15.76 2.11 18.53
N ALA A 130 16.61 1.57 17.66
CA ALA A 130 17.50 0.45 17.93
C ALA A 130 18.57 0.82 18.99
N THR A 131 18.14 1.29 20.15
CA THR A 131 18.86 1.22 21.41
C THR A 131 18.44 -0.09 22.05
N ASP A 132 19.38 -1.02 22.10
CA ASP A 132 19.29 -2.41 22.56
C ASP A 132 19.03 -3.40 21.43
N GLY A 133 19.98 -4.34 21.25
CA GLY A 133 20.14 -5.26 20.12
C GLY A 133 19.04 -6.30 19.88
N SER A 134 17.79 -6.00 20.23
CA SER A 134 16.60 -6.69 19.74
C SER A 134 15.95 -5.87 18.64
N SER A 135 16.27 -6.19 17.38
CA SER A 135 15.47 -5.73 16.25
C SER A 135 14.05 -6.26 16.41
N GLU A 136 13.15 -5.48 16.99
CA GLU A 136 11.72 -5.81 16.97
C GLU A 136 11.31 -5.92 15.51
N THR A 137 11.04 -7.13 15.06
CA THR A 137 10.58 -7.39 13.70
C THR A 137 9.20 -6.79 13.56
N ILE A 138 9.09 -5.65 12.86
CA ILE A 138 7.80 -5.02 12.56
C ILE A 138 7.04 -5.98 11.66
N ASN A 139 6.02 -6.63 12.22
CA ASN A 139 5.17 -7.52 11.46
C ASN A 139 4.08 -6.69 10.77
N PRO A 140 3.99 -6.73 9.42
CA PRO A 140 2.97 -5.97 8.71
C PRO A 140 1.55 -6.38 9.14
N VAL A 141 0.71 -5.37 9.38
CA VAL A 141 -0.69 -5.51 9.78
C VAL A 141 -1.61 -5.76 8.58
N ILE A 142 -1.22 -5.28 7.40
CA ILE A 142 -1.91 -5.54 6.13
C ILE A 142 -1.13 -6.61 5.36
N THR A 143 -1.81 -7.67 4.93
CA THR A 143 -1.23 -8.69 4.04
C THR A 143 -2.05 -8.76 2.76
N LEU A 144 -1.37 -8.60 1.63
CA LEU A 144 -1.94 -8.69 0.29
C LEU A 144 -1.40 -9.93 -0.42
N LEU A 145 -2.23 -10.56 -1.25
CA LEU A 145 -1.83 -11.57 -2.23
C LEU A 145 -1.71 -10.88 -3.58
N TYR A 146 -0.54 -10.99 -4.21
CA TYR A 146 -0.32 -10.53 -5.57
C TYR A 146 -0.39 -11.69 -6.57
N ARG A 147 -1.13 -11.45 -7.65
CA ARG A 147 -1.15 -12.20 -8.90
C ARG A 147 -0.93 -11.19 -10.03
N PRO A 148 -0.39 -11.59 -11.21
CA PRO A 148 -0.21 -10.64 -12.31
C PRO A 148 -1.51 -9.85 -12.61
N GLY A 149 -1.46 -8.53 -12.43
CA GLY A 149 -2.59 -7.61 -12.60
C GLY A 149 -3.64 -7.57 -11.48
N HIS A 150 -3.40 -8.22 -10.32
CA HIS A 150 -4.40 -8.30 -9.26
C HIS A 150 -3.83 -8.36 -7.83
N TYR A 151 -4.46 -7.62 -6.91
CA TYR A 151 -4.19 -7.68 -5.47
C TYR A 151 -5.45 -8.11 -4.71
N ASP A 152 -5.31 -9.06 -3.79
CA ASP A 152 -6.37 -9.52 -2.90
C ASP A 152 -5.94 -9.36 -1.43
N ILE A 153 -6.89 -9.23 -0.50
CA ILE A 153 -6.60 -9.16 0.94
C ILE A 153 -6.46 -10.58 1.51
N LEU A 154 -5.38 -10.84 2.25
CA LEU A 154 -5.19 -12.08 3.00
C LEU A 154 -5.40 -11.85 4.50
N TYR A 155 -6.28 -12.66 5.08
CA TYR A 155 -6.48 -12.71 6.53
C TYR A 155 -5.63 -13.84 7.13
N ARG A 156 -4.72 -13.49 8.04
CA ARG A 156 -4.01 -14.48 8.85
C ARG A 156 -4.98 -15.06 9.88
N LYS A 157 -4.76 -16.33 10.24
CA LYS A 157 -5.48 -17.00 11.33
C LYS A 157 -4.99 -16.51 12.69
#